data_AF-A0A6V7I6S2-F1
#
_entry.id   AF-A0A6V7I6S2-F1
#
_cell.length_a   1.000
_cell.length_b   1.000
_cell.length_c   1.000
_cell.angle_alpha   90.00
_cell.angle_beta   90.00
_cell.angle_gamma   90.00
#
_symmetry.space_group_name_H-M   'P 1'
#
loop_
_entity.id
_entity.type
_entity.pdbx_description
1 polymer ?
#
loop_
_entity_poly.entity_id
_entity_poly.type
_entity_poly.pdbx_seq_one_letter_code
_entity_poly.pdbx_strand_id
1 'polypeptide(L)'
;HGDWVQFLIATDTRDQLKRATEISLLPESFAVSGERREQGVIASLKDGFGFIRCVERDARIFFHFNEVLDIDREITVGDEVEFTVIQ
;
A
#
# COMPACT_ATOMS: atom_id res chain seq x y z
N HIS A 1 11.23 9.10 1.35
CA HIS A 1 12.51 8.75 0.69
C HIS A 1 13.30 7.95 1.70
N GLY A 2 13.69 6.72 1.36
CA GLY A 2 14.22 5.76 2.33
C GLY A 2 13.50 4.40 2.33
N ASP A 3 12.50 4.24 1.47
CA ASP A 3 11.76 2.98 1.38
C ASP A 3 12.60 1.87 0.76
N TRP A 4 12.46 0.68 1.32
CA TRP A 4 13.12 -0.52 0.82
C TRP A 4 12.18 -1.18 -0.17
N VAL A 5 12.64 -1.39 -1.40
CA VAL A 5 11.83 -1.92 -2.50
C VAL A 5 12.53 -3.08 -3.18
N GLN A 6 11.73 -4.01 -3.71
CA GLN A 6 12.17 -5.01 -4.68
C GLN A 6 11.70 -4.62 -6.08
N PHE A 7 12.47 -5.00 -7.10
CA PHE A 7 12.15 -4.75 -8.51
C PHE A 7 12.92 -5.70 -9.42
N LEU A 8 12.44 -5.84 -10.66
CA LEU A 8 13.15 -6.51 -11.74
C LEU A 8 13.91 -5.51 -12.62
N ILE A 9 15.07 -5.90 -13.15
CA ILE A 9 15.84 -5.08 -14.10
C ILE A 9 15.52 -5.54 -15.51
N ALA A 10 14.86 -4.66 -16.29
CA ALA A 10 14.63 -4.86 -17.71
C ALA A 10 15.56 -3.95 -18.55
N THR A 11 15.96 -4.40 -19.74
CA THR A 11 16.66 -3.54 -20.71
C THR A 11 15.66 -3.09 -21.77
N ASP A 12 15.46 -1.78 -21.90
CA ASP A 12 14.60 -1.20 -22.93
C ASP A 12 15.29 -1.35 -24.29
N THR A 13 14.67 -2.07 -25.21
CA THR A 13 15.29 -2.43 -26.48
C THR A 13 15.46 -1.24 -27.43
N ARG A 14 14.75 -0.13 -27.18
CA ARG A 14 14.78 1.08 -28.02
C ARG A 14 16.01 1.94 -27.77
N ASP A 15 16.39 2.09 -26.50
CA ASP A 15 17.50 2.95 -26.05
C ASP A 15 18.65 2.16 -25.40
N GLN A 16 18.49 0.85 -25.20
CA GLN A 16 19.42 -0.06 -24.51
C GLN A 16 19.66 0.30 -23.04
N LEU A 17 18.77 1.08 -22.43
CA LEU A 17 18.89 1.49 -21.03
C LEU A 17 18.20 0.51 -20.09
N LYS A 18 18.79 0.32 -18.91
CA LYS A 18 18.20 -0.48 -17.84
C LYS A 18 17.11 0.29 -17.10
N ARG A 19 15.98 -0.35 -16.83
CA ARG A 19 14.85 0.19 -16.08
C ARG A 19 14.45 -0.78 -14.97
N ALA A 20 14.01 -0.23 -13.84
CA ALA A 20 13.33 -0.99 -12.81
C ALA A 20 11.87 -1.21 -13.25
N THR A 21 11.40 -2.45 -13.14
CA THR A 21 10.03 -2.88 -13.40
C THR A 21 9.53 -3.70 -12.22
N GLU A 22 8.21 -3.90 -12.11
CA GLU A 22 7.61 -4.70 -11.01
C GLU A 22 8.10 -4.23 -9.63
N ILE A 23 8.00 -2.92 -9.37
CA ILE A 23 8.45 -2.33 -8.12
C ILE A 23 7.42 -2.64 -7.04
N SER A 24 7.86 -3.29 -5.97
CA SER A 24 7.03 -3.60 -4.80
C SER A 24 7.72 -3.17 -3.51
N LEU A 25 6.95 -2.67 -2.55
CA LEU A 25 7.45 -2.24 -1.25
C LEU A 25 7.79 -3.46 -0.38
N LEU A 26 8.93 -3.42 0.31
CA LEU A 26 9.35 -4.46 1.25
C LEU A 26 8.80 -4.16 2.66
N PRO A 27 8.28 -5.17 3.40
CA PRO A 27 7.80 -4.98 4.77
C PRO A 27 8.82 -4.35 5.73
N GLU A 28 10.10 -4.62 5.52
CA GLU A 28 11.22 -4.05 6.27
C GLU A 28 11.25 -2.52 6.19
N SER A 29 10.69 -1.95 5.12
CA SER A 29 10.53 -0.50 4.96
C SER A 29 9.77 0.12 6.14
N PHE A 30 8.70 -0.54 6.61
CA PHE A 30 7.88 -0.04 7.73
C PHE A 30 8.61 -0.04 9.06
N ALA A 31 9.62 -0.91 9.23
CA ALA A 31 10.42 -0.96 10.46
C ALA A 31 11.41 0.20 10.57
N VAL A 32 11.80 0.80 9.43
CA VAL A 32 12.85 1.83 9.37
C VAL A 32 12.31 3.21 8.98
N SER A 33 11.11 3.31 8.41
CA SER A 33 10.51 4.56 7.95
C SER A 33 10.11 5.51 9.09
N GLY A 34 9.86 4.97 10.29
CA GLY A 34 9.34 5.74 11.43
C GLY A 34 7.89 6.19 11.24
N GLU A 35 7.19 5.66 10.24
CA GLU A 35 5.78 5.97 10.01
C GLU A 35 4.89 5.39 11.11
N ARG A 36 3.82 6.11 11.47
CA ARG A 36 2.85 5.60 12.44
C ARG A 36 1.83 4.73 11.73
N ARG A 37 2.04 3.42 11.84
CA ARG A 37 1.14 2.37 11.39
C ARG A 37 -0.06 2.27 12.34
N GLU A 38 -1.26 2.34 11.78
CA GLU A 38 -2.52 2.14 12.47
C GLU A 38 -3.20 0.89 11.93
N GLN A 39 -4.08 0.29 12.74
CA GLN A 39 -4.83 -0.90 12.37
C GLN A 39 -6.32 -0.64 12.28
N GLY A 40 -7.02 -1.43 11.46
CA GLY A 40 -8.44 -1.30 11.28
C GLY A 40 -9.05 -2.44 10.46
N VAL A 41 -10.34 -2.30 10.19
CA VAL A 41 -11.10 -3.25 9.38
C VAL A 41 -11.76 -2.52 8.23
N ILE A 42 -11.71 -3.10 7.03
CA ILE A 42 -12.44 -2.56 5.86
C ILE A 42 -13.94 -2.54 6.17
N ALA A 43 -14.51 -1.35 6.25
CA ALA A 43 -15.90 -1.13 6.63
C ALA A 43 -16.83 -1.06 5.41
N SER A 44 -16.35 -0.58 4.27
CA SER A 44 -17.10 -0.55 3.01
C SER A 44 -16.18 -0.38 1.81
N LEU A 45 -16.52 -1.02 0.70
CA LEU A 45 -15.87 -0.87 -0.59
C LEU A 45 -16.85 -0.23 -1.59
N LYS A 46 -16.32 0.63 -2.44
CA LYS A 46 -17.02 1.31 -3.55
C LYS A 46 -16.12 1.25 -4.79
N ASP A 47 -16.59 1.81 -5.91
CA ASP A 47 -15.83 1.81 -7.16
C ASP A 47 -14.54 2.63 -7.04
N GLY A 48 -13.39 1.93 -6.97
CA GLY A 48 -12.04 2.51 -6.87
C GLY A 48 -11.58 2.95 -5.48
N PHE A 49 -12.43 2.89 -4.44
CA PHE A 49 -12.08 3.36 -3.10
C PHE A 49 -12.86 2.65 -1.99
N GLY A 50 -12.44 2.84 -0.75
CA GLY A 50 -13.11 2.29 0.40
C GLY A 50 -12.96 3.13 1.66
N PHE A 51 -13.55 2.61 2.74
CA PHE A 51 -13.42 3.17 4.08
C PHE A 51 -12.99 2.09 5.07
N ILE A 52 -12.02 2.43 5.91
CA ILE A 52 -11.55 1.62 7.03
C ILE A 52 -12.14 2.17 8.33
N ARG A 53 -12.66 1.28 9.16
CA ARG A 53 -12.96 1.58 10.56
C ARG A 53 -11.68 1.36 11.35
N CYS A 54 -11.07 2.46 11.77
CA CYS A 54 -9.81 2.46 12.52
C CYS A 54 -10.04 2.00 13.96
N VAL A 55 -9.06 1.29 14.53
CA VAL A 55 -9.09 0.90 15.95
C VAL A 55 -8.87 2.11 16.85
N GLU A 56 -7.95 3.00 16.45
CA GLU A 56 -7.50 4.13 17.27
C GLU A 56 -8.36 5.40 17.12
N ARG A 57 -9.27 5.44 16.14
CA ARG A 57 -10.01 6.65 15.76
C ARG A 57 -11.48 6.33 15.56
N ASP A 58 -12.33 7.25 16.02
CA ASP A 58 -13.78 7.15 15.86
C ASP A 58 -14.23 7.49 14.41
N ALA A 59 -13.37 8.16 13.65
CA ALA A 59 -13.63 8.50 12.25
C ALA A 59 -13.29 7.35 11.28
N ARG A 60 -14.03 7.28 10.18
CA ARG A 60 -13.71 6.37 9.05
C ARG A 60 -12.55 6.95 8.24
N ILE A 61 -11.57 6.10 7.94
CA ILE A 61 -10.41 6.44 7.12
C ILE A 61 -10.72 6.12 5.67
N PHE A 62 -10.59 7.11 4.79
CA PHE A 62 -10.73 6.91 3.34
C PHE A 62 -9.44 6.33 2.77
N PHE A 63 -9.55 5.41 1.80
CA PHE A 63 -8.40 4.93 1.03
C PHE A 63 -8.79 4.69 -0.44
N HIS A 64 -7.84 4.86 -1.34
CA HIS A 64 -7.98 4.52 -2.76
C HIS A 64 -7.40 3.12 -3.01
N PHE A 65 -7.92 2.37 -3.99
CA PHE A 65 -7.42 1.01 -4.27
C PHE A 65 -5.96 0.97 -4.71
N ASN A 66 -5.45 2.06 -5.30
CA ASN A 66 -4.04 2.19 -5.67
C ASN A 66 -3.08 2.21 -4.47
N GLU A 67 -3.58 2.43 -3.25
CA GLU A 67 -2.77 2.39 -2.02
C GLU A 67 -2.67 0.98 -1.43
N VAL A 68 -3.35 0.00 -2.02
CA VAL A 68 -3.27 -1.42 -1.61
C VAL A 68 -1.95 -1.99 -2.14
N LEU A 69 -1.10 -2.43 -1.23
CA LEU A 69 0.24 -2.93 -1.56
C LEU A 69 0.24 -4.38 -2.05
N ASP A 70 -0.74 -5.18 -1.61
CA ASP A 70 -0.91 -6.56 -2.05
C ASP A 70 -1.79 -6.58 -3.31
N ILE A 71 -1.15 -6.53 -4.47
CA ILE A 71 -1.82 -6.47 -5.78
C ILE A 71 -2.38 -7.82 -6.24
N ASP A 72 -1.94 -8.92 -5.63
CA ASP A 72 -2.35 -10.28 -6.01
C ASP A 72 -3.60 -10.74 -5.24
N ARG A 73 -4.04 -9.96 -4.25
CA ARG A 73 -5.20 -10.26 -3.41
C ARG A 73 -6.32 -9.26 -3.60
N GLU A 74 -7.52 -9.77 -3.84
CA GLU A 74 -8.74 -8.96 -3.73
C GLU A 74 -9.07 -8.66 -2.26
N ILE A 75 -9.28 -7.38 -1.95
CA ILE A 75 -9.71 -6.93 -0.63
C ILE A 75 -11.23 -7.06 -0.47
N THR A 76 -11.67 -7.40 0.74
CA THR A 76 -13.08 -7.59 1.07
C THR A 76 -13.49 -6.85 2.35
N VAL A 77 -14.78 -6.54 2.48
CA VAL A 77 -15.31 -5.95 3.72
C VAL A 77 -15.14 -6.95 4.86
N GLY A 78 -14.55 -6.48 5.97
CA GLY A 78 -14.20 -7.34 7.10
C GLY A 78 -12.72 -7.70 7.17
N ASP A 79 -11.93 -7.46 6.11
CA ASP A 79 -10.48 -7.68 6.16
C ASP A 79 -9.81 -6.76 7.16
N GLU A 80 -8.93 -7.35 7.96
CA GLU A 80 -7.99 -6.63 8.84
C GLU A 80 -6.87 -6.04 7.99
N VAL A 81 -6.57 -4.77 8.25
CA VAL A 81 -5.59 -4.00 7.49
C VAL A 81 -4.72 -3.17 8.42
N GLU A 82 -3.49 -2.93 7.96
CA GLU A 82 -2.56 -1.98 8.55
C GLU A 82 -2.23 -0.89 7.54
N PHE A 83 -2.22 0.37 7.97
CA PHE A 83 -2.09 1.52 7.09
C PHE A 83 -1.41 2.71 7.78
N THR A 84 -0.96 3.67 6.99
CA THR A 84 -0.43 4.95 7.50
C THR A 84 -1.38 6.07 7.12
N VAL A 85 -1.76 6.91 8.09
CA VAL A 85 -2.64 8.06 7.85
C VAL A 85 -1.78 9.27 7.47
N ILE A 86 -1.92 9.75 6.24
CA ILE A 86 -1.38 11.04 5.79
C ILE A 86 -2.19 12.20 6.40
N GLN A 87 -1.50 13.24 6.90
CA GLN A 87 -2.10 14.46 7.45
C GLN A 87 -2.00 15.62 6.46
#